data_AF-A0A6I0G6A1-F1
#
_entry.id   AF-A0A6I0G6A1-F1
#
_cell.length_a   1.000
_cell.length_b   1.000
_cell.length_c   1.000
_cell.angle_alpha   90.00
_cell.angle_beta   90.00
_cell.angle_gamma   90.00
#
_symmetry.space_group_name_H-M   'P 1'
#
loop_
_entity.id
_entity.type
_entity.pdbx_description
1 polymer ?
#
loop_
_entity_poly.entity_id
_entity_poly.type
_entity_poly.pdbx_seq_one_letter_code
_entity_poly.pdbx_strand_id
1 'polypeptide(L)'
;MKQGVIDLWLPAFLIIKKNDYSLYNDTGIYIPTITREVLDIMQKSPVGFSVKAFNVDGVKLDLFNKYREALNLSQDAEFTAESLIETIKPFLLFYKKLNKYAKHTKRLQKSTVKFRTALALAKDPEKTFFEDLPRALGFKDTEIAENTDVLMRYVELLQKSIRELRMCYSNLINRLEGMLVEELGLKSKEYASYKVELEHRYASIKTYLLTERQKTFLTRIIAKNTDRTTWYQSLAYIVLDKQLESLLDEEEAYLMDNLIHSFKELLKYVEISDKGLTNEDNFFRFEIISNNGAATQQIIQLSSVKTKQAKTLEEKINKFLSGDRDIDTYTLLSIIKKIEQ
;
A
#
# COMPACT_ATOMS: atom_id res chain seq x y z
N MET A 1 27.74 8.71 50.67
CA MET A 1 26.55 8.26 51.43
C MET A 1 26.64 6.77 51.65
N LYS A 2 26.07 6.23 52.74
CA LYS A 2 26.00 4.76 52.94
C LYS A 2 24.99 4.15 51.96
N GLN A 3 25.24 2.94 51.48
CA GLN A 3 24.42 2.26 50.46
C GLN A 3 22.93 2.24 50.82
N GLY A 4 22.57 1.85 52.05
CA GLY A 4 21.16 1.83 52.48
C GLY A 4 20.45 3.19 52.48
N VAL A 5 21.20 4.31 52.55
CA VAL A 5 20.61 5.66 52.38
C VAL A 5 20.36 5.95 50.91
N ILE A 6 21.26 5.52 50.02
CA ILE A 6 21.10 5.66 48.56
C ILE A 6 19.91 4.82 48.08
N ASP A 7 19.78 3.58 48.58
CA ASP A 7 18.72 2.64 48.21
C ASP A 7 17.32 3.18 48.55
N LEU A 8 17.20 4.01 49.60
CA LEU A 8 15.94 4.67 49.97
C LEU A 8 15.76 6.02 49.28
N TRP A 9 16.81 6.84 49.27
CA TRP A 9 16.74 8.22 48.79
C TRP A 9 16.54 8.31 47.27
N LEU A 10 17.20 7.45 46.49
CA LEU A 10 17.16 7.52 45.03
C LEU A 10 15.75 7.21 44.47
N PRO A 11 15.05 6.14 44.89
CA PRO A 11 13.66 5.92 44.50
C PRO A 11 12.74 7.07 44.94
N ALA A 12 12.88 7.55 46.18
CA ALA A 12 12.06 8.63 46.70
C ALA A 12 12.27 9.93 45.91
N PHE A 13 13.51 10.28 45.59
CA PHE A 13 13.85 11.43 44.77
C PHE A 13 13.24 11.32 43.37
N LEU A 14 13.43 10.19 42.67
CA LEU A 14 12.90 10.00 41.33
C LEU A 14 11.37 10.00 41.28
N ILE A 15 10.70 9.51 42.34
CA ILE A 15 9.23 9.56 42.45
C ILE A 15 8.74 10.99 42.73
N ILE A 16 9.36 11.69 43.69
CA ILE A 16 8.99 13.07 44.05
C ILE A 16 9.26 14.02 42.87
N LYS A 17 10.34 13.78 42.14
CA LYS A 17 10.82 14.59 41.02
C LYS A 17 10.48 13.98 39.66
N LYS A 18 9.49 13.08 39.59
CA LYS A 18 9.08 12.40 38.34
C LYS A 18 8.70 13.36 37.21
N ASN A 19 8.28 14.58 37.54
CA ASN A 19 7.88 15.61 36.58
C ASN A 19 9.07 16.46 36.10
N ASP A 20 10.17 16.47 36.84
CA ASP A 20 11.35 17.31 36.60
C ASP A 20 12.46 16.54 35.84
N TYR A 21 12.40 15.20 35.82
CA TYR A 21 13.42 14.35 35.21
C TYR A 21 12.84 13.20 34.37
N SER A 22 13.55 12.84 33.31
CA SER A 22 13.34 11.63 32.51
C SER A 22 14.38 10.56 32.84
N LEU A 23 13.91 9.31 32.95
CA LEU A 23 14.74 8.13 33.19
C LEU A 23 14.90 7.34 31.88
N TYR A 24 16.11 6.84 31.60
CA TYR A 24 16.41 6.03 30.42
C TYR A 24 17.17 4.77 30.82
N ASN A 25 16.99 3.69 30.05
CA ASN A 25 17.78 2.47 30.20
C ASN A 25 19.13 2.56 29.44
N ASP A 26 19.91 1.48 29.53
CA ASP A 26 21.22 1.28 28.92
C ASP A 26 21.21 1.43 27.39
N THR A 27 20.10 1.08 26.74
CA THR A 27 19.88 1.28 25.30
C THR A 27 19.44 2.69 24.90
N GLY A 28 19.30 3.60 25.88
CA GLY A 28 18.86 4.98 25.69
C GLY A 28 17.34 5.13 25.44
N ILE A 29 16.53 4.14 25.81
CA ILE A 29 15.07 4.16 25.70
C ILE A 29 14.47 4.79 26.95
N TYR A 30 13.55 5.73 26.75
CA TYR A 30 12.83 6.40 27.83
C TYR A 30 11.94 5.43 28.63
N ILE A 31 12.00 5.52 29.96
CA ILE A 31 11.20 4.76 30.91
C ILE A 31 10.05 5.67 31.41
N PRO A 32 8.81 5.46 30.95
CA PRO A 32 7.70 6.37 31.23
C PRO A 32 7.11 6.20 32.63
N THR A 33 7.38 5.09 33.31
CA THR A 33 6.85 4.81 34.64
C THR A 33 7.89 4.11 35.47
N ILE A 34 8.17 4.66 36.63
CA ILE A 34 9.09 4.06 37.61
C ILE A 34 8.32 2.94 38.33
N THR A 35 8.47 1.71 37.84
CA THR A 35 7.88 0.53 38.50
C THR A 35 8.86 -0.05 39.53
N ARG A 36 8.38 -0.97 40.36
CA ARG A 36 9.22 -1.68 41.32
C ARG A 36 10.35 -2.43 40.63
N GLU A 37 10.06 -3.09 39.50
CA GLU A 37 11.07 -3.83 38.73
C GLU A 37 12.18 -2.91 38.24
N VAL A 38 11.83 -1.71 37.76
CA VAL A 38 12.82 -0.70 37.32
C VAL A 38 13.71 -0.29 38.49
N LEU A 39 13.13 -0.02 39.66
CA LEU A 39 13.87 0.37 40.86
C LEU A 39 14.80 -0.75 41.36
N ASP A 40 14.31 -1.99 41.37
CA ASP A 40 15.09 -3.17 41.79
C ASP A 40 16.29 -3.41 40.86
N ILE A 41 16.11 -3.23 39.55
CA ILE A 41 17.20 -3.36 38.56
C ILE A 41 18.17 -2.19 38.71
N MET A 42 17.68 -0.96 38.88
CA MET A 42 18.51 0.25 39.01
C MET A 42 19.35 0.23 40.30
N GLN A 43 18.83 -0.29 41.41
CA GLN A 43 19.62 -0.48 42.64
C GLN A 43 20.75 -1.50 42.45
N LYS A 44 20.50 -2.58 41.71
CA LYS A 44 21.51 -3.63 41.44
C LYS A 44 22.55 -3.20 40.40
N SER A 45 22.16 -2.40 39.42
CA SER A 45 23.02 -1.95 38.32
C SER A 45 22.69 -0.51 37.91
N PRO A 46 23.10 0.49 38.70
CA PRO A 46 22.80 1.90 38.41
C PRO A 46 23.49 2.41 37.15
N VAL A 47 24.59 1.78 36.73
CA VAL A 47 25.35 2.12 35.51
C VAL A 47 24.52 1.92 34.24
N GLY A 48 23.51 1.05 34.29
CA GLY A 48 22.59 0.82 33.17
C GLY A 48 21.47 1.85 33.03
N PHE A 49 21.50 2.95 33.79
CA PHE A 49 20.47 3.98 33.74
C PHE A 49 21.08 5.38 33.60
N SER A 50 20.37 6.25 32.89
CA SER A 50 20.70 7.68 32.82
C SER A 50 19.48 8.53 33.16
N VAL A 51 19.72 9.61 33.89
CA VAL A 51 18.70 10.60 34.27
C VAL A 51 19.00 11.91 33.57
N LYS A 52 17.98 12.51 32.94
CA LYS A 52 18.08 13.80 32.25
C LYS A 52 17.06 14.75 32.86
N ALA A 53 17.45 15.98 33.18
CA ALA A 53 16.52 17.01 33.63
C ALA A 53 15.75 17.56 32.43
N PHE A 54 14.45 17.79 32.60
CA PHE A 54 13.68 18.52 31.59
C PHE A 54 14.09 20.00 31.62
N ASN A 55 14.80 20.45 30.59
CA ASN A 55 15.05 21.87 30.42
C ASN A 55 13.80 22.50 29.82
N VAL A 56 13.03 23.22 30.64
CA VAL A 56 11.84 23.98 30.21
C VAL A 56 12.30 25.28 29.56
N ASP A 57 12.78 25.18 28.32
CA ASP A 57 13.01 26.35 27.48
C ASP A 57 11.65 26.85 26.96
N GLY A 58 11.39 28.17 26.97
CA GLY A 58 10.09 28.75 26.57
C GLY A 58 9.59 28.28 25.19
N VAL A 59 10.54 27.99 24.29
CA VAL A 59 10.33 27.40 22.96
C VAL A 59 9.61 26.06 23.01
N LYS A 60 10.00 25.19 23.95
CA LYS A 60 9.40 23.85 24.11
C LYS A 60 7.97 23.97 24.64
N LEU A 61 7.68 24.99 25.44
CA LEU A 61 6.34 25.26 25.96
C LEU A 61 5.39 25.71 24.83
N ASP A 62 5.84 26.60 23.95
CA ASP A 62 5.03 27.05 22.80
C ASP A 62 4.74 25.90 21.82
N LEU A 63 5.76 25.10 21.49
CA LEU A 63 5.60 23.90 20.68
C LEU A 63 4.65 22.89 21.34
N PHE A 64 4.81 22.66 22.64
CA PHE A 64 3.94 21.77 23.41
C PHE A 64 2.47 22.21 23.36
N ASN A 65 2.20 23.49 23.61
CA ASN A 65 0.85 24.05 23.55
C ASN A 65 0.26 23.93 22.14
N LYS A 66 1.05 24.18 21.09
CA LYS A 66 0.61 23.99 19.71
C LYS A 66 0.35 22.54 19.33
N TYR A 67 1.14 21.59 19.84
CA TYR A 67 0.83 20.17 19.66
C TYR A 67 -0.47 19.78 20.34
N ARG A 68 -0.74 20.29 21.54
CA ARG A 68 -1.99 20.04 22.26
C ARG A 68 -3.19 20.67 21.56
N GLU A 69 -3.04 21.88 21.05
CA GLU A 69 -4.04 22.53 20.18
C GLU A 69 -4.36 21.67 18.96
N ALA A 70 -3.33 21.20 18.23
CA ALA A 70 -3.50 20.36 17.05
C ALA A 70 -4.16 19.00 17.36
N LEU A 71 -4.05 18.52 18.60
CA LEU A 71 -4.65 17.29 19.08
C LEU A 71 -6.00 17.50 19.79
N ASN A 72 -6.52 18.73 19.85
CA ASN A 72 -7.70 19.12 20.64
C ASN A 72 -7.58 18.71 22.13
N LEU A 73 -6.37 18.78 22.68
CA LEU A 73 -6.10 18.57 24.10
C LEU A 73 -6.13 19.91 24.85
N SER A 74 -6.50 19.88 26.15
CA SER A 74 -6.51 21.10 26.98
C SER A 74 -5.13 21.75 27.03
N GLN A 75 -5.09 23.07 26.81
CA GLN A 75 -3.88 23.89 26.85
C GLN A 75 -3.50 24.34 28.27
N ASP A 76 -4.38 24.15 29.25
CA ASP A 76 -4.17 24.57 30.66
C ASP A 76 -3.27 23.58 31.44
N ALA A 77 -2.76 22.54 30.79
CA ALA A 77 -1.92 21.55 31.42
C ALA A 77 -0.52 22.12 31.67
N GLU A 78 -0.05 22.06 32.92
CA GLU A 78 1.33 22.38 33.26
C GLU A 78 2.30 21.49 32.47
N PHE A 79 3.39 22.07 31.98
CA PHE A 79 4.42 21.33 31.26
C PHE A 79 5.15 20.41 32.24
N THR A 80 4.84 19.11 32.17
CA THR A 80 5.39 18.06 33.03
C THR A 80 5.76 16.87 32.17
N ALA A 81 6.57 15.96 32.70
CA ALA A 81 6.86 14.68 32.06
C ALA A 81 5.57 13.94 31.64
N GLU A 82 4.57 13.95 32.52
CA GLU A 82 3.29 13.28 32.31
C GLU A 82 2.49 13.91 31.17
N SER A 83 2.33 15.24 31.18
CA SER A 83 1.59 15.96 30.12
C SER A 83 2.33 15.93 28.77
N LEU A 84 3.67 15.88 28.77
CA LEU A 84 4.49 15.66 27.58
C LEU A 84 4.22 14.29 26.96
N ILE A 85 4.26 13.22 27.76
CA ILE A 85 3.94 11.86 27.29
C ILE A 85 2.53 11.81 26.71
N GLU A 86 1.54 12.41 27.39
CA GLU A 86 0.16 12.47 26.91
C GLU A 86 0.05 13.14 25.53
N THR A 87 0.86 14.17 25.29
CA THR A 87 0.87 14.91 24.02
C THR A 87 1.56 14.12 22.91
N ILE A 88 2.62 13.37 23.24
CA ILE A 88 3.41 12.61 22.28
C ILE A 88 2.75 11.28 21.89
N LYS A 89 2.13 10.60 22.86
CA LYS A 89 1.57 9.25 22.70
C LYS A 89 0.63 9.10 21.48
N PRO A 90 -0.28 10.05 21.17
CA PRO A 90 -1.15 9.98 19.99
C PRO A 90 -0.38 9.84 18.67
N PHE A 91 0.76 10.51 18.52
CA PHE A 91 1.59 10.45 17.31
C PHE A 91 2.31 9.12 17.15
N LEU A 92 2.83 8.56 18.25
CA LEU A 92 3.46 7.23 18.23
C LEU A 92 2.42 6.14 17.95
N LEU A 93 1.22 6.25 18.54
CA LEU A 93 0.10 5.36 18.24
C LEU A 93 -0.37 5.50 16.79
N PHE A 94 -0.41 6.73 16.27
CA PHE A 94 -0.71 7.00 14.86
C PHE A 94 0.27 6.25 13.95
N TYR A 95 1.59 6.39 14.16
CA TYR A 95 2.59 5.67 13.38
C TYR A 95 2.43 4.13 13.49
N LYS A 96 2.20 3.61 14.71
CA LYS A 96 1.99 2.17 14.92
C LYS A 96 0.79 1.63 14.13
N LYS A 97 -0.31 2.41 14.07
CA LYS A 97 -1.56 2.08 13.35
C LYS A 97 -1.44 2.20 11.83
N LEU A 98 -0.39 2.81 11.28
CA LEU A 98 -0.19 2.85 9.84
C LEU A 98 -0.08 1.43 9.28
N ASN A 99 -0.74 1.19 8.14
CA ASN A 99 -0.61 -0.06 7.42
C ASN A 99 0.80 -0.22 6.84
N LYS A 100 1.11 -1.43 6.34
CA LYS A 100 2.45 -1.73 5.83
C LYS A 100 2.86 -0.74 4.73
N TYR A 101 1.97 -0.42 3.79
CA TYR A 101 2.24 0.47 2.65
C TYR A 101 2.66 1.86 3.10
N ALA A 102 1.85 2.48 3.96
CA ALA A 102 2.11 3.81 4.52
C ALA A 102 3.46 3.90 5.26
N LYS A 103 3.90 2.79 5.87
CA LYS A 103 5.19 2.73 6.59
C LYS A 103 6.41 2.78 5.67
N HIS A 104 6.32 2.35 4.41
CA HIS A 104 7.50 2.24 3.53
C HIS A 104 7.44 3.05 2.24
N THR A 105 6.25 3.35 1.69
CA THR A 105 6.13 4.07 0.41
C THR A 105 6.90 5.41 0.40
N LYS A 106 7.58 5.69 -0.71
CA LYS A 106 8.27 6.95 -1.02
C LYS A 106 7.42 7.84 -1.93
N ARG A 107 6.22 7.41 -2.35
CA ARG A 107 5.24 8.23 -3.11
C ARG A 107 4.50 9.23 -2.21
N LEU A 108 5.27 9.95 -1.40
CA LEU A 108 4.84 10.98 -0.46
C LEU A 108 5.72 12.22 -0.65
N GLN A 109 5.31 13.36 -0.10
CA GLN A 109 6.21 14.51 -0.01
C GLN A 109 7.48 14.16 0.77
N LYS A 110 8.63 14.70 0.34
CA LYS A 110 9.92 14.44 0.99
C LYS A 110 9.91 14.76 2.49
N SER A 111 9.22 15.84 2.88
CA SER A 111 8.99 16.23 4.27
C SER A 111 8.21 15.15 5.04
N THR A 112 7.14 14.62 4.45
CA THR A 112 6.32 13.54 5.04
C THR A 112 7.10 12.25 5.21
N VAL A 113 7.96 11.89 4.24
CA VAL A 113 8.86 10.73 4.37
C VAL A 113 9.80 10.92 5.56
N LYS A 114 10.44 12.08 5.68
CA LYS A 114 11.33 12.40 6.81
C LYS A 114 10.59 12.39 8.15
N PHE A 115 9.41 13.00 8.20
CA PHE A 115 8.53 13.03 9.37
C PHE A 115 8.17 11.61 9.83
N ARG A 116 7.73 10.76 8.91
CA ARG A 116 7.46 9.33 9.19
C ARG A 116 8.69 8.62 9.73
N THR A 117 9.86 8.85 9.14
CA THR A 117 11.13 8.23 9.58
C THR A 117 11.51 8.68 10.99
N ALA A 118 11.32 9.96 11.33
CA ALA A 118 11.55 10.46 12.68
C ALA A 118 10.63 9.77 13.70
N LEU A 119 9.34 9.60 13.38
CA LEU A 119 8.42 8.83 14.23
C LEU A 119 8.81 7.34 14.35
N ALA A 120 9.36 6.75 13.29
CA ALA A 120 9.80 5.35 13.29
C ALA A 120 11.02 5.11 14.19
N LEU A 121 11.92 6.11 14.30
CA LEU A 121 13.17 6.05 15.06
C LEU A 121 13.03 6.63 16.48
N ALA A 122 11.82 7.04 16.88
CA ALA A 122 11.55 7.69 18.14
C ALA A 122 11.87 6.80 19.36
N LYS A 123 13.01 7.04 20.00
CA LYS A 123 13.44 6.38 21.26
C LYS A 123 13.31 7.29 22.48
N ASP A 124 13.64 8.56 22.30
CA ASP A 124 13.46 9.63 23.28
C ASP A 124 12.32 10.53 22.82
N PRO A 125 11.13 10.45 23.46
CA PRO A 125 9.98 11.27 23.12
C PRO A 125 10.30 12.77 23.11
N GLU A 126 11.03 13.27 24.11
CA GLU A 126 11.33 14.71 24.21
C GLU A 126 12.13 15.17 22.98
N LYS A 127 13.27 14.52 22.74
CA LYS A 127 14.13 14.83 21.59
C LYS A 127 13.39 14.67 20.26
N THR A 128 12.62 13.59 20.12
CA THR A 128 11.89 13.33 18.88
C THR A 128 10.97 14.50 18.56
N PHE A 129 10.22 15.01 19.54
CA PHE A 129 9.17 15.98 19.31
C PHE A 129 9.64 17.42 19.26
N PHE A 130 10.68 17.77 20.02
CA PHE A 130 11.19 19.14 20.05
C PHE A 130 12.35 19.39 19.11
N GLU A 131 13.03 18.33 18.64
CA GLU A 131 14.17 18.47 17.73
C GLU A 131 13.97 17.69 16.44
N ASP A 132 13.75 16.36 16.52
CA ASP A 132 13.82 15.52 15.31
C ASP A 132 12.64 15.78 14.35
N LEU A 133 11.42 16.02 14.86
CA LEU A 133 10.24 16.34 14.04
C LEU A 133 10.34 17.73 13.36
N PRO A 134 10.66 18.83 14.09
CA PRO A 134 11.00 20.11 13.48
C PRO A 134 12.04 20.01 12.36
N ARG A 135 13.19 19.37 12.65
CA ARG A 135 14.27 19.19 11.69
C ARG A 135 13.87 18.33 10.50
N ALA A 136 13.07 17.27 10.71
CA ALA A 136 12.54 16.44 9.65
C ALA A 136 11.64 17.21 8.68
N LEU A 137 10.89 18.19 9.19
CA LEU A 137 10.04 19.09 8.41
C LEU A 137 10.78 20.32 7.87
N GLY A 138 12.08 20.47 8.16
CA GLY A 138 12.94 21.49 7.58
C GLY A 138 13.07 22.78 8.40
N PHE A 139 12.71 22.74 9.69
CA PHE A 139 12.81 23.88 10.60
C PHE A 139 13.94 23.69 11.58
N LYS A 140 14.61 24.79 11.97
CA LYS A 140 15.53 24.78 13.10
C LYS A 140 14.79 25.12 14.39
N ASP A 141 15.25 24.53 15.48
CA ASP A 141 14.64 24.68 16.81
C ASP A 141 14.58 26.16 17.25
N THR A 142 15.61 26.95 16.92
CA THR A 142 15.69 28.39 17.21
C THR A 142 14.77 29.26 16.34
N GLU A 143 14.42 28.80 15.13
CA GLU A 143 13.57 29.58 14.21
C GLU A 143 12.09 29.48 14.58
N ILE A 144 11.67 28.34 15.15
CA ILE A 144 10.31 28.13 15.65
C ILE A 144 10.07 28.94 16.93
N ALA A 145 11.09 29.01 17.79
CA ALA A 145 11.11 29.71 19.06
C ALA A 145 10.75 31.19 18.99
N GLU A 146 11.30 31.87 17.98
CA GLU A 146 11.37 33.33 17.95
C GLU A 146 10.30 33.93 17.03
N ASN A 147 9.62 33.10 16.24
CA ASN A 147 8.75 33.58 15.17
C ASN A 147 7.44 32.77 15.08
N THR A 148 6.33 33.42 15.44
CA THR A 148 4.99 32.84 15.41
C THR A 148 4.56 32.38 14.01
N ASP A 149 4.97 33.08 12.94
CA ASP A 149 4.65 32.68 11.56
C ASP A 149 5.38 31.39 11.18
N VAL A 150 6.62 31.22 11.63
CA VAL A 150 7.41 30.00 11.42
C VAL A 150 6.77 28.82 12.16
N LEU A 151 6.34 29.03 13.40
CA LEU A 151 5.58 28.05 14.18
C LEU A 151 4.27 27.64 13.49
N MET A 152 3.51 28.59 12.92
CA MET A 152 2.28 28.28 12.18
C MET A 152 2.57 27.42 10.93
N ARG A 153 3.60 27.76 10.15
CA ARG A 153 4.01 26.97 8.97
C ARG A 153 4.45 25.56 9.36
N TYR A 154 5.15 25.42 10.48
CA TYR A 154 5.53 24.12 11.02
C TYR A 154 4.31 23.25 11.33
N VAL A 155 3.34 23.80 12.06
CA VAL A 155 2.09 23.10 12.41
C VAL A 155 1.30 22.71 11.15
N GLU A 156 1.24 23.58 10.14
CA GLU A 156 0.58 23.29 8.86
C GLU A 156 1.24 22.11 8.14
N LEU A 157 2.57 22.09 8.04
CA LEU A 157 3.32 21.00 7.42
C LEU A 157 3.19 19.68 8.18
N LEU A 158 3.15 19.74 9.51
CA LEU A 158 2.89 18.57 10.35
C LEU A 158 1.49 17.99 10.10
N GLN A 159 0.45 18.83 10.12
CA GLN A 159 -0.92 18.41 9.81
C GLN A 159 -1.05 17.86 8.38
N LYS A 160 -0.37 18.47 7.41
CA LYS A 160 -0.33 18.00 6.03
C LYS A 160 0.34 16.62 5.93
N SER A 161 1.46 16.42 6.61
CA SER A 161 2.19 15.14 6.64
C SER A 161 1.33 14.02 7.25
N ILE A 162 0.61 14.31 8.34
CA ILE A 162 -0.33 13.37 8.96
C ILE A 162 -1.47 13.02 8.00
N ARG A 163 -2.09 14.03 7.37
CA ARG A 163 -3.17 13.82 6.39
C ARG A 163 -2.69 12.99 5.21
N GLU A 164 -1.52 13.29 4.67
CA GLU A 164 -0.94 12.55 3.54
C GLU A 164 -0.69 11.09 3.90
N LEU A 165 -0.12 10.79 5.08
CA LEU A 165 0.07 9.42 5.58
C LEU A 165 -1.26 8.68 5.77
N ARG A 166 -2.31 9.35 6.24
CA ARG A 166 -3.65 8.76 6.37
C ARG A 166 -4.27 8.40 5.02
N MET A 167 -4.05 9.25 4.02
CA MET A 167 -4.67 9.11 2.70
C MET A 167 -3.82 8.32 1.70
N CYS A 168 -2.56 8.04 1.99
CA CYS A 168 -1.66 7.45 0.98
C CYS A 168 -2.13 6.09 0.45
N TYR A 169 -2.73 5.25 1.30
CA TYR A 169 -3.24 3.96 0.88
C TYR A 169 -4.55 4.07 0.07
N SER A 170 -5.48 4.94 0.46
CA SER A 170 -6.65 5.21 -0.38
C SER A 170 -6.25 5.85 -1.71
N ASN A 171 -5.21 6.69 -1.72
CA ASN A 171 -4.65 7.26 -2.93
C ASN A 171 -4.00 6.21 -3.84
N LEU A 172 -3.37 5.15 -3.30
CA LEU A 172 -2.92 4.01 -4.10
C LEU A 172 -4.10 3.37 -4.84
N ILE A 173 -5.20 3.12 -4.12
CA ILE A 173 -6.41 2.55 -4.72
C ILE A 173 -7.03 3.51 -5.74
N ASN A 174 -7.03 4.82 -5.49
CA ASN A 174 -7.49 5.83 -6.45
C ASN A 174 -6.69 5.76 -7.77
N ARG A 175 -5.37 5.52 -7.70
CA ARG A 175 -4.52 5.39 -8.90
C ARG A 175 -4.85 4.11 -9.67
N LEU A 176 -5.01 2.98 -8.97
CA LEU A 176 -5.43 1.71 -9.58
C LEU A 176 -6.81 1.85 -10.25
N GLU A 177 -7.75 2.51 -9.58
CA GLU A 177 -9.11 2.75 -10.08
C GLU A 177 -9.12 3.66 -11.29
N GLY A 178 -8.42 4.79 -11.24
CA GLY A 178 -8.35 5.72 -12.38
C GLY A 178 -7.83 5.02 -13.62
N MET A 179 -6.74 4.27 -13.47
CA MET A 179 -6.13 3.48 -14.54
C MET A 179 -7.09 2.40 -15.07
N LEU A 180 -7.77 1.66 -14.19
CA LEU A 180 -8.77 0.67 -14.57
C LEU A 180 -9.94 1.26 -15.38
N VAL A 181 -10.53 2.34 -14.88
CA VAL A 181 -11.69 2.99 -15.49
C VAL A 181 -11.34 3.53 -16.87
N GLU A 182 -10.16 4.14 -17.00
CA GLU A 182 -9.65 4.69 -18.26
C GLU A 182 -9.36 3.58 -19.28
N GLU A 183 -8.54 2.59 -18.91
CA GLU A 183 -8.08 1.53 -19.82
C GLU A 183 -9.18 0.57 -20.28
N LEU A 184 -10.24 0.41 -19.48
CA LEU A 184 -11.40 -0.42 -19.83
C LEU A 184 -12.56 0.39 -20.44
N GLY A 185 -12.40 1.71 -20.59
CA GLY A 185 -13.41 2.60 -21.15
C GLY A 185 -14.75 2.52 -20.40
N LEU A 186 -14.72 2.50 -19.07
CA LEU A 186 -15.95 2.38 -18.26
C LEU A 186 -16.73 3.69 -18.28
N LYS A 187 -18.06 3.60 -18.26
CA LYS A 187 -18.94 4.78 -18.43
C LYS A 187 -18.95 5.70 -17.21
N SER A 188 -18.81 5.11 -16.02
CA SER A 188 -18.81 5.83 -14.75
C SER A 188 -17.45 5.71 -14.07
N LYS A 189 -17.08 6.77 -13.33
CA LYS A 189 -15.93 6.78 -12.42
C LYS A 189 -16.30 6.34 -11.00
N GLU A 190 -17.59 6.20 -10.71
CA GLU A 190 -18.07 5.80 -9.39
C GLU A 190 -18.06 4.28 -9.23
N TYR A 191 -17.40 3.79 -8.17
CA TYR A 191 -17.26 2.36 -7.87
C TYR A 191 -18.57 1.59 -7.95
N ALA A 192 -19.62 2.08 -7.29
CA ALA A 192 -20.91 1.39 -7.26
C ALA A 192 -21.51 1.19 -8.67
N SER A 193 -21.29 2.13 -9.59
CA SER A 193 -21.82 2.06 -10.95
C SER A 193 -20.95 1.19 -11.86
N TYR A 194 -19.64 1.45 -11.91
CA TYR A 194 -18.77 0.72 -12.84
C TYR A 194 -18.57 -0.74 -12.40
N LYS A 195 -18.70 -1.04 -11.10
CA LYS A 195 -18.66 -2.42 -10.61
C LYS A 195 -19.80 -3.25 -11.17
N VAL A 196 -21.01 -2.69 -11.23
CA VAL A 196 -22.17 -3.35 -11.86
C VAL A 196 -21.96 -3.50 -13.36
N GLU A 197 -21.37 -2.49 -14.01
CA GLU A 197 -20.99 -2.57 -15.42
C GLU A 197 -20.02 -3.73 -15.69
N LEU A 198 -18.97 -3.86 -14.87
CA LEU A 198 -18.02 -4.98 -14.95
C LEU A 198 -18.71 -6.32 -14.66
N GLU A 199 -19.52 -6.43 -13.62
CA GLU A 199 -20.27 -7.65 -13.31
C GLU A 199 -21.09 -8.11 -14.52
N HIS A 200 -21.83 -7.21 -15.16
CA HIS A 200 -22.60 -7.53 -16.35
C HIS A 200 -21.71 -7.91 -17.54
N ARG A 201 -20.63 -7.16 -17.77
CA ARG A 201 -19.70 -7.35 -18.89
C ARG A 201 -19.02 -8.72 -18.85
N TYR A 202 -18.67 -9.22 -17.67
CA TYR A 202 -17.95 -10.49 -17.51
C TYR A 202 -18.86 -11.67 -17.10
N ALA A 203 -20.16 -11.46 -16.87
CA ALA A 203 -21.08 -12.50 -16.39
C ALA A 203 -21.33 -13.65 -17.39
N SER A 204 -21.21 -13.40 -18.70
CA SER A 204 -21.45 -14.42 -19.73
C SER A 204 -20.29 -15.41 -19.90
N ILE A 205 -19.13 -15.14 -19.30
CA ILE A 205 -17.93 -15.96 -19.49
C ILE A 205 -18.16 -17.37 -18.94
N LYS A 206 -17.96 -18.35 -19.83
CA LYS A 206 -18.05 -19.76 -19.48
C LYS A 206 -16.76 -20.22 -18.79
N THR A 207 -16.86 -20.57 -17.51
CA THR A 207 -15.71 -20.84 -16.64
C THR A 207 -14.84 -22.02 -17.09
N TYR A 208 -15.38 -23.00 -17.82
CA TYR A 208 -14.62 -24.16 -18.32
C TYR A 208 -13.58 -23.79 -19.39
N LEU A 209 -13.70 -22.61 -20.03
CA LEU A 209 -12.74 -22.09 -21.01
C LEU A 209 -11.51 -21.45 -20.36
N LEU A 210 -11.54 -21.25 -19.05
CA LEU A 210 -10.54 -20.48 -18.31
C LEU A 210 -9.57 -21.39 -17.56
N THR A 211 -8.33 -20.91 -17.43
CA THR A 211 -7.36 -21.45 -16.47
C THR A 211 -7.81 -21.20 -15.03
N GLU A 212 -7.29 -21.95 -14.05
CA GLU A 212 -7.63 -21.76 -12.63
C GLU A 212 -7.38 -20.32 -12.13
N ARG A 213 -6.29 -19.67 -12.61
CA ARG A 213 -5.98 -18.28 -12.26
C ARG A 213 -7.02 -17.32 -12.83
N GLN A 214 -7.40 -17.49 -14.11
CA GLN A 214 -8.44 -16.68 -14.75
C GLN A 214 -9.81 -16.89 -14.11
N LYS A 215 -10.17 -18.13 -13.72
CA LYS A 215 -11.39 -18.41 -12.96
C LYS A 215 -11.41 -17.63 -11.65
N THR A 216 -10.32 -17.71 -10.88
CA THR A 216 -10.18 -16.98 -9.61
C THR A 216 -10.32 -15.48 -9.81
N PHE A 217 -9.70 -14.93 -10.86
CA PHE A 217 -9.80 -13.51 -11.20
C PHE A 217 -11.24 -13.12 -11.57
N LEU A 218 -11.89 -13.90 -12.44
CA LEU A 218 -13.29 -13.71 -12.81
C LEU A 218 -14.20 -13.73 -11.58
N THR A 219 -14.02 -14.70 -10.67
CA THR A 219 -14.79 -14.79 -9.42
C THR A 219 -14.67 -13.52 -8.58
N ARG A 220 -13.50 -12.88 -8.53
CA ARG A 220 -13.34 -11.58 -7.83
C ARG A 220 -14.02 -10.43 -8.58
N ILE A 221 -13.99 -10.41 -9.91
CA ILE A 221 -14.69 -9.40 -10.72
C ILE A 221 -16.20 -9.48 -10.47
N ILE A 222 -16.79 -10.67 -10.48
CA ILE A 222 -18.24 -10.87 -10.33
C ILE A 222 -18.71 -10.96 -8.86
N ALA A 223 -17.80 -10.84 -7.91
CA ALA A 223 -18.13 -10.92 -6.48
C ALA A 223 -19.08 -9.77 -6.08
N LYS A 224 -20.25 -10.16 -5.57
CA LYS A 224 -21.28 -9.24 -5.08
C LYS A 224 -20.93 -8.68 -3.70
N ASN A 225 -21.46 -7.50 -3.37
CA ASN A 225 -21.39 -6.87 -2.05
C ASN A 225 -19.96 -6.72 -1.48
N THR A 226 -18.99 -6.43 -2.35
CA THR A 226 -17.61 -6.13 -1.93
C THR A 226 -17.42 -4.62 -1.87
N ASP A 227 -16.84 -4.13 -0.76
CA ASP A 227 -16.43 -2.73 -0.71
C ASP A 227 -15.24 -2.47 -1.64
N ARG A 228 -15.10 -1.21 -2.06
CA ARG A 228 -14.06 -0.76 -3.00
C ARG A 228 -12.66 -1.21 -2.58
N THR A 229 -12.31 -1.08 -1.30
CA THR A 229 -10.95 -1.37 -0.84
C THR A 229 -10.67 -2.86 -0.89
N THR A 230 -11.56 -3.67 -0.33
CA THR A 230 -11.43 -5.13 -0.32
C THR A 230 -11.44 -5.70 -1.73
N TRP A 231 -12.22 -5.11 -2.64
CA TRP A 231 -12.27 -5.54 -4.04
C TRP A 231 -10.92 -5.37 -4.73
N TYR A 232 -10.31 -4.18 -4.70
CA TYR A 232 -8.98 -3.95 -5.26
C TYR A 232 -7.89 -4.78 -4.59
N GLN A 233 -7.95 -4.95 -3.26
CA GLN A 233 -7.03 -5.84 -2.53
C GLN A 233 -7.12 -7.29 -3.05
N SER A 234 -8.33 -7.79 -3.30
CA SER A 234 -8.53 -9.16 -3.78
C SER A 234 -8.01 -9.39 -5.20
N LEU A 235 -8.17 -8.39 -6.09
CA LEU A 235 -7.63 -8.45 -7.45
C LEU A 235 -6.09 -8.35 -7.43
N ALA A 236 -5.54 -7.42 -6.66
CA ALA A 236 -4.11 -7.25 -6.53
C ALA A 236 -3.43 -8.49 -5.95
N TYR A 237 -4.08 -9.19 -5.01
CA TYR A 237 -3.56 -10.44 -4.45
C TYR A 237 -3.34 -11.51 -5.52
N ILE A 238 -4.23 -11.63 -6.51
CA ILE A 238 -4.09 -12.62 -7.59
C ILE A 238 -2.90 -12.30 -8.51
N VAL A 239 -2.56 -11.02 -8.64
CA VAL A 239 -1.45 -10.57 -9.47
C VAL A 239 -0.12 -10.68 -8.74
N LEU A 240 -0.08 -10.27 -7.47
CA LEU A 240 1.16 -10.13 -6.69
C LEU A 240 1.48 -11.33 -5.79
N ASP A 241 0.52 -12.20 -5.53
CA ASP A 241 0.59 -13.27 -4.52
C ASP A 241 0.94 -12.75 -3.10
N LYS A 242 0.54 -11.50 -2.81
CA LYS A 242 0.68 -10.86 -1.50
C LYS A 242 -0.38 -9.79 -1.30
N GLN A 243 -0.56 -9.37 -0.05
CA GLN A 243 -1.47 -8.27 0.30
C GLN A 243 -1.03 -6.96 -0.35
N LEU A 244 -1.99 -6.19 -0.87
CA LEU A 244 -1.76 -4.87 -1.49
C LEU A 244 -1.05 -3.89 -0.54
N GLU A 245 -1.27 -4.02 0.78
CA GLU A 245 -0.55 -3.22 1.77
C GLU A 245 0.97 -3.49 1.80
N SER A 246 1.45 -4.58 1.21
CA SER A 246 2.88 -4.92 1.12
C SER A 246 3.47 -4.64 -0.28
N LEU A 247 2.76 -3.85 -1.10
CA LEU A 247 3.21 -3.41 -2.42
C LEU A 247 4.38 -2.42 -2.30
N LEU A 248 5.48 -2.71 -2.97
CA LEU A 248 6.60 -1.79 -3.14
C LEU A 248 6.30 -0.78 -4.26
N ASP A 249 6.85 0.43 -4.18
CA ASP A 249 6.54 1.49 -5.16
C ASP A 249 6.96 1.09 -6.58
N GLU A 250 8.05 0.34 -6.72
CA GLU A 250 8.58 -0.16 -7.98
C GLU A 250 7.68 -1.23 -8.62
N GLU A 251 6.86 -1.92 -7.83
CA GLU A 251 5.93 -2.95 -8.30
C GLU A 251 4.58 -2.37 -8.76
N GLU A 252 4.30 -1.08 -8.49
CA GLU A 252 2.99 -0.50 -8.77
C GLU A 252 2.66 -0.52 -10.27
N ALA A 253 3.64 -0.23 -11.14
CA ALA A 253 3.46 -0.30 -12.60
C ALA A 253 3.18 -1.73 -13.07
N TYR A 254 3.95 -2.70 -12.55
CA TYR A 254 3.74 -4.13 -12.82
C TYR A 254 2.33 -4.57 -12.40
N LEU A 255 1.86 -4.16 -11.22
CA LEU A 255 0.50 -4.46 -10.77
C LEU A 255 -0.53 -3.88 -11.75
N MET A 256 -0.39 -2.61 -12.14
CA MET A 256 -1.30 -1.94 -13.06
C MET A 256 -1.38 -2.64 -14.41
N ASP A 257 -0.25 -2.89 -15.05
CA ASP A 257 -0.17 -3.51 -16.37
C ASP A 257 -0.79 -4.92 -16.36
N ASN A 258 -0.46 -5.72 -15.34
CA ASN A 258 -0.97 -7.09 -15.24
C ASN A 258 -2.45 -7.15 -14.86
N LEU A 259 -2.96 -6.18 -14.08
CA LEU A 259 -4.41 -6.07 -13.84
C LEU A 259 -5.13 -5.82 -15.17
N ILE A 260 -4.71 -4.81 -15.93
CA ILE A 260 -5.33 -4.48 -17.22
C ILE A 260 -5.22 -5.63 -18.21
N HIS A 261 -4.04 -6.23 -18.30
CA HIS A 261 -3.84 -7.41 -19.12
C HIS A 261 -4.85 -8.50 -18.73
N SER A 262 -5.01 -8.79 -17.43
CA SER A 262 -5.96 -9.81 -16.96
C SER A 262 -7.41 -9.48 -17.31
N PHE A 263 -7.84 -8.22 -17.21
CA PHE A 263 -9.17 -7.79 -17.65
C PHE A 263 -9.33 -7.93 -19.17
N LYS A 264 -8.38 -7.42 -19.96
CA LYS A 264 -8.42 -7.49 -21.44
C LYS A 264 -8.37 -8.93 -21.96
N GLU A 265 -7.60 -9.82 -21.32
CA GLU A 265 -7.60 -11.25 -21.63
C GLU A 265 -8.98 -11.86 -21.36
N LEU A 266 -9.62 -11.56 -20.22
CA LEU A 266 -10.96 -12.07 -19.95
C LEU A 266 -12.02 -11.54 -20.92
N LEU A 267 -11.89 -10.30 -21.42
CA LEU A 267 -12.80 -9.76 -22.44
C LEU A 267 -12.81 -10.61 -23.71
N LYS A 268 -11.66 -11.18 -24.12
CA LYS A 268 -11.59 -12.09 -25.27
C LYS A 268 -12.50 -13.30 -25.10
N TYR A 269 -12.70 -13.77 -23.85
CA TYR A 269 -13.59 -14.89 -23.55
C TYR A 269 -15.07 -14.49 -23.48
N VAL A 270 -15.39 -13.21 -23.25
CA VAL A 270 -16.76 -12.69 -23.39
C VAL A 270 -17.19 -12.81 -24.84
N GLU A 271 -16.38 -12.31 -25.77
CA GLU A 271 -16.63 -12.38 -27.22
C GLU A 271 -16.83 -13.83 -27.71
N ILE A 272 -16.06 -14.77 -27.15
CA ILE A 272 -16.20 -16.20 -27.43
C ILE A 272 -17.52 -16.73 -26.85
N SER A 273 -17.83 -16.41 -25.60
CA SER A 273 -18.99 -16.97 -24.90
C SER A 273 -20.32 -16.52 -25.52
N ASP A 274 -20.37 -15.27 -26.01
CA ASP A 274 -21.53 -14.68 -26.68
C ASP A 274 -21.84 -15.34 -28.04
N LYS A 275 -20.87 -16.06 -28.64
CA LYS A 275 -21.09 -16.85 -29.87
C LYS A 275 -21.83 -18.18 -29.63
N GLY A 276 -22.23 -18.49 -28.40
CA GLY A 276 -23.04 -19.68 -28.10
C GLY A 276 -22.28 -21.01 -28.02
N LEU A 277 -20.94 -20.97 -27.94
CA LEU A 277 -20.08 -22.16 -27.87
C LEU A 277 -20.37 -23.08 -26.68
N THR A 278 -20.45 -24.38 -26.89
CA THR A 278 -20.66 -25.41 -25.88
C THR A 278 -19.35 -26.12 -25.53
N ASN A 279 -19.31 -26.85 -24.41
CA ASN A 279 -18.10 -27.57 -23.97
C ASN A 279 -17.65 -28.68 -24.94
N GLU A 280 -18.52 -29.07 -25.88
CA GLU A 280 -18.24 -30.08 -26.90
C GLU A 280 -17.70 -29.48 -28.21
N ASP A 281 -17.71 -28.14 -28.34
CA ASP A 281 -17.24 -27.47 -29.54
C ASP A 281 -15.72 -27.34 -29.56
N ASN A 282 -15.09 -27.85 -30.62
CA ASN A 282 -13.70 -27.55 -30.91
C ASN A 282 -13.62 -26.21 -31.63
N PHE A 283 -12.96 -25.23 -31.02
CA PHE A 283 -12.75 -23.92 -31.62
C PHE A 283 -11.31 -23.46 -31.47
N PHE A 284 -10.87 -22.65 -32.45
CA PHE A 284 -9.62 -21.90 -32.38
C PHE A 284 -9.94 -20.42 -32.51
N ARG A 285 -9.32 -19.60 -31.65
CA ARG A 285 -9.23 -18.14 -31.82
C ARG A 285 -7.78 -17.81 -32.15
N PHE A 286 -7.58 -17.11 -33.25
CA PHE A 286 -6.27 -16.58 -33.62
C PHE A 286 -6.40 -15.11 -34.04
N GLU A 287 -5.31 -14.38 -33.86
CA GLU A 287 -5.16 -12.99 -34.28
C GLU A 287 -3.97 -12.94 -35.25
N ILE A 288 -4.23 -12.53 -36.48
CA ILE A 288 -3.19 -12.38 -37.50
C ILE A 288 -2.91 -10.89 -37.64
N ILE A 289 -1.69 -10.49 -37.29
CA ILE A 289 -1.19 -9.14 -37.53
C ILE A 289 -0.34 -9.20 -38.79
N SER A 290 -0.74 -8.49 -39.83
CA SER A 290 0.03 -8.45 -41.07
C SER A 290 1.00 -7.25 -41.11
N ASN A 291 1.94 -7.26 -42.04
CA ASN A 291 3.02 -6.27 -42.15
C ASN A 291 2.55 -4.82 -42.40
N ASN A 292 1.27 -4.61 -42.73
CA ASN A 292 0.66 -3.29 -42.84
C ASN A 292 0.05 -2.79 -41.50
N GLY A 293 0.22 -3.55 -40.41
CA GLY A 293 -0.32 -3.22 -39.09
C GLY A 293 -1.80 -3.57 -38.90
N ALA A 294 -2.49 -4.10 -39.93
CA ALA A 294 -3.86 -4.56 -39.79
C ALA A 294 -3.90 -5.89 -39.02
N ALA A 295 -4.74 -5.94 -37.97
CA ALA A 295 -5.02 -7.13 -37.19
C ALA A 295 -6.41 -7.67 -37.54
N THR A 296 -6.50 -8.92 -38.00
CA THR A 296 -7.77 -9.65 -38.16
C THR A 296 -7.92 -10.66 -37.04
N GLN A 297 -9.07 -10.63 -36.34
CA GLN A 297 -9.43 -11.58 -35.30
C GLN A 297 -10.56 -12.48 -35.79
N GLN A 298 -10.36 -13.80 -35.75
CA GLN A 298 -11.38 -14.77 -36.14
C GLN A 298 -11.54 -15.89 -35.10
N ILE A 299 -12.76 -16.41 -35.00
CA ILE A 299 -13.10 -17.61 -34.22
C ILE A 299 -13.69 -18.60 -35.21
N ILE A 300 -12.99 -19.72 -35.42
CA ILE A 300 -13.47 -20.83 -36.25
C ILE A 300 -14.01 -21.92 -35.33
N GLN A 301 -15.31 -22.20 -35.42
CA GLN A 301 -15.99 -23.27 -34.71
C GLN A 301 -16.36 -24.38 -35.70
N LEU A 302 -16.03 -25.62 -35.36
CA LEU A 302 -16.41 -26.80 -36.15
C LEU A 302 -17.37 -27.68 -35.37
N SER A 303 -18.42 -28.16 -36.06
CA SER A 303 -19.28 -29.21 -35.51
C SER A 303 -18.51 -30.53 -35.38
N SER A 304 -19.00 -31.47 -34.56
CA SER A 304 -18.41 -32.80 -34.39
C SER A 304 -18.19 -33.56 -35.71
N VAL A 305 -19.09 -33.40 -36.68
CA VAL A 305 -18.97 -33.99 -38.03
C VAL A 305 -17.85 -33.31 -38.84
N LYS A 306 -17.79 -31.97 -38.84
CA LYS A 306 -16.74 -31.20 -39.55
C LYS A 306 -15.36 -31.37 -38.90
N THR A 307 -15.31 -31.65 -37.60
CA THR A 307 -14.06 -31.93 -36.87
C THR A 307 -13.35 -33.18 -37.42
N LYS A 308 -14.09 -34.25 -37.74
CA LYS A 308 -13.51 -35.46 -38.36
C LYS A 308 -12.95 -35.18 -39.76
N GLN A 309 -13.65 -34.34 -40.54
CA GLN A 309 -13.19 -33.91 -41.86
C GLN A 309 -11.92 -33.06 -41.76
N ALA A 310 -11.88 -32.11 -40.81
CA ALA A 310 -10.71 -31.30 -40.55
C ALA A 310 -9.49 -32.15 -40.16
N LYS A 311 -9.67 -33.17 -39.30
CA LYS A 311 -8.59 -34.10 -38.91
C LYS A 311 -8.04 -34.90 -40.10
N THR A 312 -8.92 -35.32 -41.01
CA THR A 312 -8.50 -36.01 -42.24
C THR A 312 -7.72 -35.08 -43.19
N LEU A 313 -8.10 -33.80 -43.25
CA LEU A 313 -7.39 -32.79 -44.04
C LEU A 313 -6.02 -32.45 -43.41
N GLU A 314 -5.97 -32.33 -42.08
CA GLU A 314 -4.74 -32.12 -41.31
C GLU A 314 -3.71 -33.23 -41.58
N GLU A 315 -4.13 -34.51 -41.54
CA GLU A 315 -3.26 -35.65 -41.85
C GLU A 315 -2.71 -35.60 -43.29
N LYS A 316 -3.47 -35.05 -44.24
CA LYS A 316 -3.00 -34.85 -45.62
C LYS A 316 -2.01 -33.71 -45.70
N ILE A 317 -2.32 -32.57 -45.08
CA ILE A 317 -1.45 -31.39 -45.07
C ILE A 317 -0.11 -31.72 -44.41
N ASN A 318 -0.11 -32.44 -43.28
CA ASN A 318 1.10 -32.85 -42.57
C ASN A 318 2.05 -33.72 -43.43
N LYS A 319 1.55 -34.42 -44.46
CA LYS A 319 2.41 -35.17 -45.40
C LYS A 319 3.14 -34.27 -46.40
N PHE A 320 2.66 -33.05 -46.61
CA PHE A 320 3.23 -32.07 -47.55
C PHE A 320 4.09 -31.00 -46.86
N LEU A 321 4.08 -30.96 -45.52
CA LEU A 321 4.94 -30.06 -44.76
C LEU A 321 6.41 -30.45 -44.93
N SER A 322 7.27 -29.44 -44.99
CA SER A 322 8.70 -29.59 -45.28
C SER A 322 9.51 -30.11 -44.10
N GLY A 323 8.97 -30.03 -42.88
CA GLY A 323 9.65 -30.34 -41.63
C GLY A 323 10.44 -29.14 -41.08
N ASP A 324 10.57 -28.06 -41.85
CA ASP A 324 11.09 -26.78 -41.37
C ASP A 324 9.96 -25.98 -40.73
N ARG A 325 10.06 -25.79 -39.41
CA ARG A 325 9.04 -25.14 -38.59
C ARG A 325 8.68 -23.74 -39.10
N ASP A 326 9.66 -22.95 -39.52
CA ASP A 326 9.43 -21.55 -39.88
C ASP A 326 8.78 -21.46 -41.28
N ILE A 327 9.26 -22.27 -42.23
CA ILE A 327 8.67 -22.36 -43.58
C ILE A 327 7.24 -22.91 -43.50
N ASP A 328 7.02 -23.97 -42.73
CA ASP A 328 5.71 -24.61 -42.59
C ASP A 328 4.69 -23.68 -41.91
N THR A 329 5.09 -23.00 -40.82
CA THR A 329 4.23 -22.05 -40.11
C THR A 329 3.88 -20.85 -40.99
N TYR A 330 4.86 -20.26 -41.68
CA TYR A 330 4.61 -19.15 -42.61
C TYR A 330 3.67 -19.56 -43.75
N THR A 331 3.88 -20.75 -44.33
CA THR A 331 3.05 -21.28 -45.41
C THR A 331 1.61 -21.48 -44.96
N LEU A 332 1.38 -22.09 -43.79
CA LEU A 332 0.03 -22.31 -43.26
C LEU A 332 -0.67 -20.98 -42.94
N LEU A 333 0.02 -20.02 -42.30
CA LEU A 333 -0.55 -18.70 -42.04
C LEU A 333 -0.86 -17.93 -43.34
N SER A 334 -0.02 -18.07 -44.37
CA SER A 334 -0.30 -17.47 -45.68
C SER A 334 -1.49 -18.11 -46.39
N ILE A 335 -1.71 -19.43 -46.23
CA ILE A 335 -2.89 -20.12 -46.74
C ILE A 335 -4.14 -19.64 -46.01
N ILE A 336 -4.10 -19.56 -44.68
CA ILE A 336 -5.20 -19.03 -43.86
C ILE A 336 -5.57 -17.61 -44.31
N LYS A 337 -4.58 -16.72 -44.46
CA LYS A 337 -4.80 -15.35 -44.96
C LYS A 337 -5.47 -15.30 -46.34
N LYS A 338 -5.20 -16.27 -47.23
CA LYS A 338 -5.83 -16.35 -48.57
C LYS A 338 -7.26 -16.88 -48.51
N ILE A 339 -7.59 -17.72 -47.54
CA ILE A 339 -8.96 -18.21 -47.33
C ILE A 339 -9.88 -17.08 -46.81
N GLU A 340 -9.30 -16.04 -46.20
CA GLU A 340 -10.02 -14.88 -45.67
C GLU A 340 -10.33 -13.78 -46.71
N GLN A 341 -9.71 -13.81 -47.90
CA GLN A 341 -10.01 -12.92 -49.04
C GLN A 341 -11.04 -13.55 -49.97
#